data_AF-A0A6V8DWY5-F1
#
_entry.id   AF-A0A6V8DWY5-F1
#
_cell.length_a   1.000
_cell.length_b   1.000
_cell.length_c   1.000
_cell.angle_alpha   90.00
_cell.angle_beta   90.00
_cell.angle_gamma   90.00
#
_symmetry.space_group_name_H-M   'P 1'
#
loop_
_entity.id
_entity.type
_entity.pdbx_description
1 polymer ?
#
loop_
_entity_poly.entity_id
_entity_poly.type
_entity_poly.pdbx_seq_one_letter_code
_entity_poly.pdbx_strand_id
1 'polypeptide(L)'
;MTTSLVTPGTEIGTVGEHQAGEGTTTIENRIVATTTGYIRIEDGNIIVDASKSIVNIEIGDTVLCVFEKLQEKGGEARILAVEGKNGDVLPHQLHGHFHVTRIVDRFLHTVADAVRRRDIARAVVTEIEPVVRLDFRERDDCGVLHAICPSCGDTLEAHVNGDWNVACPSCGYEGYRALADNFAAGWADLDQGASALNLSGKRWGRDAEQLFAHGSSGRATYIAADVREDGRERSYFRFEGQGQGGGRGRKSAPGCRLFVGGLPREVDTEQLRELFGKHGDMTDCVVMTDDSGASRGFGFVTYTEKTQADAAIKALDGHRLHGRRIGVRDADNKQKRTKGPEKGLKLYVGNLPFDADEKAITSFFGNQATINEIAIATDKGGKPKGFAFVFINEKDKGDDVVKALNGKELNGRRIKVDISQAGGRKKPQDGKSSRERKAIAEEKGNKKRRR
;
A
#
# COMPACT_ATOMS: atom_id res chain seq x y z
N MET A 1 48.41 42.14 -4.71
CA MET A 1 48.43 41.45 -3.41
C MET A 1 48.11 39.99 -3.67
N THR A 2 48.96 39.08 -3.22
CA THR A 2 48.84 37.64 -3.46
C THR A 2 47.56 37.11 -2.85
N THR A 3 46.62 36.67 -3.69
CA THR A 3 45.42 35.93 -3.34
C THR A 3 45.84 34.63 -2.65
N SER A 4 45.96 34.69 -1.33
CA SER A 4 46.32 33.55 -0.51
C SER A 4 45.04 32.79 -0.16
N LEU A 5 45.07 31.49 -0.39
CA LEU A 5 44.03 30.57 0.06
C LEU A 5 44.11 30.50 1.59
N VAL A 6 43.02 30.82 2.25
CA VAL A 6 42.89 30.74 3.71
C VAL A 6 41.96 29.61 4.12
N THR A 7 42.19 29.09 5.32
CA THR A 7 41.35 28.07 5.95
C THR A 7 40.65 28.63 7.18
N PRO A 8 39.50 28.08 7.60
CA PRO A 8 38.81 28.51 8.81
C PRO A 8 39.76 28.53 10.02
N GLY A 9 39.79 29.65 10.74
CA GLY A 9 40.70 29.88 11.88
C GLY A 9 42.02 30.57 11.52
N THR A 10 42.30 30.83 10.23
CA THR A 10 43.46 31.64 9.83
C THR A 10 43.23 33.10 10.21
N GLU A 11 44.20 33.74 10.86
CA GLU A 11 44.18 35.17 11.15
C GLU A 11 44.50 35.97 9.89
N ILE A 12 43.60 36.88 9.50
CA ILE A 12 43.69 37.64 8.24
C ILE A 12 43.99 39.12 8.49
N GLY A 13 43.67 39.65 9.67
CA GLY A 13 43.95 41.04 10.00
C GLY A 13 43.56 41.43 11.43
N THR A 14 43.78 42.71 11.76
CA THR A 14 43.45 43.31 13.06
C THR A 14 42.34 44.35 12.92
N VAL A 15 41.46 44.40 13.92
CA VAL A 15 40.35 45.35 13.96
C VAL A 15 40.92 46.76 14.14
N GLY A 16 40.79 47.60 13.11
CA GLY A 16 41.28 48.99 13.09
C GLY A 16 41.86 49.41 11.74
N GLU A 17 42.54 48.48 11.04
CA GLU A 17 43.02 48.69 9.68
C GLU A 17 41.98 48.25 8.64
N HIS A 18 41.21 47.21 8.99
CA HIS A 18 40.15 46.64 8.17
C HIS A 18 38.93 46.27 9.03
N GLN A 19 37.77 46.14 8.39
CA GLN A 19 36.53 45.63 8.98
C GLN A 19 36.25 44.19 8.53
N ALA A 20 35.53 43.43 9.36
CA ALA A 20 35.15 42.05 9.04
C ALA A 20 34.02 42.03 7.99
N GLY A 21 34.29 41.44 6.83
CA GLY A 21 33.32 41.21 5.76
C GLY A 21 32.80 39.77 5.74
N GLU A 22 32.15 39.38 4.65
CA GLU A 22 31.60 38.04 4.47
C GLU A 22 32.69 36.96 4.51
N GLY A 23 32.43 35.82 5.17
CA GLY A 23 33.42 34.75 5.35
C GLY A 23 34.50 35.04 6.42
N THR A 24 34.34 36.09 7.22
CA THR A 24 35.20 36.40 8.36
C THR A 24 34.41 36.63 9.65
N THR A 25 35.09 36.51 10.80
CA THR A 25 34.52 36.89 12.11
C THR A 25 35.57 37.55 12.97
N THR A 26 35.14 38.29 13.98
CA THR A 26 36.02 39.03 14.89
C THR A 26 36.11 38.30 16.23
N ILE A 27 37.33 37.92 16.63
CA ILE A 27 37.62 37.33 17.94
C ILE A 27 38.77 38.13 18.56
N GLU A 28 38.56 38.69 19.76
CA GLU A 28 39.61 39.36 20.55
C GLU A 28 40.44 40.38 19.73
N ASN A 29 39.77 41.24 18.96
CA ASN A 29 40.38 42.26 18.10
C ASN A 29 41.14 41.73 16.86
N ARG A 30 41.01 40.45 16.54
CA ARG A 30 41.55 39.80 15.34
C ARG A 30 40.43 39.41 14.39
N ILE A 31 40.66 39.58 13.09
CA ILE A 31 39.80 39.11 12.02
C ILE A 31 40.28 37.73 11.61
N VAL A 32 39.43 36.74 11.80
CA VAL A 32 39.70 35.33 11.49
C VAL A 32 38.76 34.85 10.39
N ALA A 33 39.28 34.00 9.50
CA ALA A 33 38.48 33.36 8.46
C ALA A 33 37.49 32.38 9.08
N THR A 34 36.23 32.39 8.65
CA THR A 34 35.24 31.35 8.99
C THR A 34 35.09 30.29 7.89
N THR A 35 35.53 30.61 6.68
CA THR A 35 35.38 29.78 5.48
C THR A 35 36.71 29.54 4.78
N THR A 36 36.83 28.43 4.05
CA THR A 36 37.97 28.17 3.17
C THR A 36 37.80 28.90 1.84
N GLY A 37 38.72 29.80 1.50
CA GLY A 37 38.53 30.69 0.37
C GLY A 37 39.71 31.59 0.05
N TYR A 38 39.53 32.50 -0.90
CA TYR A 38 40.54 33.50 -1.26
C TYR A 38 40.21 34.83 -0.59
N ILE A 39 41.23 35.50 -0.06
CA ILE A 39 41.04 36.81 0.54
C ILE A 39 40.86 37.87 -0.54
N ARG A 40 39.83 38.70 -0.38
CA ARG A 40 39.56 39.90 -1.17
C ARG A 40 39.32 41.08 -0.22
N ILE A 41 39.86 42.24 -0.56
CA ILE A 41 39.64 43.47 0.23
C ILE A 41 38.83 44.43 -0.62
N GLU A 42 37.62 44.75 -0.20
CA GLU A 42 36.74 45.72 -0.85
C GLU A 42 36.34 46.80 0.16
N ASP A 43 36.56 48.08 -0.19
CA ASP A 43 36.18 49.25 0.61
C ASP A 43 36.61 49.20 2.10
N GLY A 44 37.74 48.55 2.38
CA GLY A 44 38.26 48.38 3.75
C GLY A 44 37.73 47.15 4.49
N ASN A 45 36.83 46.36 3.88
CA ASN A 45 36.35 45.08 4.40
C ASN A 45 37.23 43.94 3.89
N ILE A 46 37.69 43.07 4.79
CA ILE A 46 38.31 41.79 4.43
C ILE A 46 37.19 40.78 4.23
N ILE A 47 37.07 40.29 3.00
CA ILE A 47 36.11 39.28 2.56
C ILE A 47 36.90 38.02 2.23
N VAL A 48 36.36 36.86 2.59
CA VAL A 48 36.90 35.56 2.15
C VAL A 48 35.92 34.95 1.17
N ASP A 49 36.28 35.00 -0.11
CA ASP A 49 35.51 34.38 -1.19
C ASP A 49 35.55 32.87 -1.02
N ALA A 50 34.43 32.31 -0.57
CA ALA A 50 34.28 30.88 -0.34
C ALA A 50 34.64 30.08 -1.59
N SER A 51 35.53 29.09 -1.46
CA SER A 51 35.81 28.14 -2.56
C SER A 51 34.56 27.37 -3.01
N LYS A 52 33.58 27.23 -2.11
CA LYS A 52 32.21 26.80 -2.39
C LYS A 52 31.26 27.77 -1.72
N SER A 53 30.62 28.63 -2.52
CA SER A 53 29.53 29.48 -2.07
C SER A 53 28.33 28.63 -1.68
N ILE A 54 27.69 29.00 -0.56
CA ILE A 54 26.40 28.45 -0.16
C ILE A 54 25.33 29.36 -0.75
N VAL A 55 24.36 28.79 -1.45
CA VAL A 55 23.27 29.54 -2.07
C VAL A 55 22.03 29.47 -1.18
N ASN A 56 21.54 30.64 -0.81
CA ASN A 56 20.20 30.80 -0.25
C ASN A 56 19.19 30.89 -1.38
N ILE A 57 18.18 30.02 -1.33
CA ILE A 57 17.05 30.06 -2.27
C ILE A 57 16.13 31.22 -1.86
N GLU A 58 15.70 32.00 -2.85
CA GLU A 58 14.72 33.08 -2.72
C GLU A 58 13.42 32.75 -3.46
N ILE A 59 12.33 33.42 -3.08
CA ILE A 59 11.04 33.24 -3.76
C ILE A 59 11.17 33.83 -5.18
N GLY A 60 10.77 33.04 -6.18
CA GLY A 60 10.92 33.37 -7.59
C GLY A 60 12.18 32.81 -8.25
N ASP A 61 13.10 32.21 -7.48
CA ASP A 61 14.26 31.52 -8.04
C ASP A 61 13.83 30.31 -8.89
N THR A 62 14.50 30.14 -10.03
CA THR A 62 14.38 28.94 -10.85
C THR A 62 15.38 27.89 -10.39
N VAL A 63 14.90 26.69 -10.12
CA VAL A 63 15.71 25.59 -9.58
C VAL A 63 15.63 24.35 -10.46
N LEU A 64 16.76 23.66 -10.56
CA LEU A 64 16.87 22.33 -11.14
C LEU A 64 16.71 21.31 -10.01
N CYS A 65 15.81 20.36 -10.19
CA CYS A 65 15.47 19.37 -9.18
C CYS A 65 15.27 17.98 -9.78
N VAL A 66 15.34 16.97 -8.91
CA VAL A 66 15.08 15.58 -9.24
C VAL A 66 13.97 15.04 -8.35
N PHE A 67 12.98 14.39 -8.94
CA PHE A 67 11.91 13.77 -8.17
C PHE A 67 12.40 12.55 -7.40
N GLU A 68 12.26 12.56 -6.07
CA GLU A 68 12.67 11.44 -5.21
C GLU A 68 11.49 10.67 -4.64
N LYS A 69 10.52 11.39 -4.05
CA LYS A 69 9.34 10.78 -3.42
C LYS A 69 8.08 11.27 -4.11
N LEU A 70 7.28 10.33 -4.59
CA LEU A 70 5.98 10.61 -5.20
C LEU A 70 4.89 10.03 -4.28
N GLN A 71 3.89 10.85 -3.99
CA GLN A 71 2.67 10.50 -3.27
C GLN A 71 1.47 10.70 -4.21
N GLU A 72 0.24 10.40 -3.75
CA GLU A 72 -0.94 10.48 -4.63
C GLU A 72 -1.25 11.92 -5.07
N LYS A 73 -1.17 12.89 -4.15
CA LYS A 73 -1.54 14.30 -4.41
C LYS A 73 -0.35 15.26 -4.46
N GLY A 74 0.85 14.80 -4.12
CA GLY A 74 2.03 15.64 -4.08
C GLY A 74 3.30 14.80 -4.07
N GLY A 75 4.42 15.44 -3.80
CA GLY A 75 5.71 14.77 -3.72
C GLY A 75 6.78 15.65 -3.14
N GLU A 76 7.99 15.10 -3.16
CA GLU A 76 9.23 15.73 -2.73
C GLU A 76 10.24 15.59 -3.87
N ALA A 77 10.81 16.72 -4.28
CA ALA A 77 11.89 16.80 -5.24
C ALA A 77 13.14 17.35 -4.55
N ARG A 78 14.28 16.72 -4.79
CA ARG A 78 15.57 17.19 -4.29
C ARG A 78 16.12 18.25 -5.25
N ILE A 79 16.40 19.42 -4.72
CA ILE A 79 17.00 20.52 -5.46
C ILE A 79 18.48 20.22 -5.67
N LEU A 80 18.93 20.33 -6.92
CA LEU A 80 20.32 20.10 -7.32
C LEU A 80 21.09 21.42 -7.42
N ALA A 81 20.49 22.42 -8.04
CA ALA A 81 21.11 23.71 -8.29
C ALA A 81 20.05 24.80 -8.49
N VAL A 82 20.43 26.04 -8.23
CA VAL A 82 19.65 27.24 -8.57
C VAL A 82 20.23 27.83 -9.85
N GLU A 83 19.39 28.09 -10.85
CA GLU A 83 19.87 28.66 -12.11
C GLU A 83 20.42 30.08 -11.88
N GLY A 84 21.59 30.36 -12.45
CA GLY A 84 22.27 31.66 -12.31
C GLY A 84 23.07 31.87 -11.02
N LYS A 85 22.92 31.00 -10.01
CA LYS A 85 23.69 31.05 -8.76
C LYS A 85 24.62 29.83 -8.69
N ASN A 86 25.93 30.06 -8.78
CA ASN A 86 26.92 28.98 -8.57
C ASN A 86 27.10 28.76 -7.07
N GLY A 87 26.85 27.53 -6.61
CA GLY A 87 27.09 27.11 -5.23
C GLY A 87 26.16 25.98 -4.79
N ASP A 88 26.39 25.48 -3.58
CA ASP A 88 25.62 24.38 -2.99
C ASP A 88 24.41 24.95 -2.20
N VAL A 89 23.26 24.28 -2.29
CA VAL A 89 22.05 24.67 -1.55
C VAL A 89 22.14 24.25 -0.09
N LEU A 90 21.59 25.06 0.82
CA LEU A 90 21.51 24.71 2.23
C LEU A 90 20.75 23.39 2.48
N PRO A 91 21.22 22.52 3.39
CA PRO A 91 20.57 21.24 3.69
C PRO A 91 19.07 21.35 4.06
N HIS A 92 18.66 22.44 4.71
CA HIS A 92 17.25 22.67 5.07
C HIS A 92 16.35 22.99 3.87
N GLN A 93 16.95 23.48 2.77
CA GLN A 93 16.29 23.90 1.53
C GLN A 93 16.49 22.87 0.42
N LEU A 94 17.21 21.78 0.70
CA LEU A 94 17.58 20.76 -0.27
C LEU A 94 16.36 20.01 -0.84
N HIS A 95 15.24 19.98 -0.10
CA HIS A 95 14.05 19.23 -0.47
C HIS A 95 12.85 20.17 -0.62
N GLY A 96 12.32 20.23 -1.84
CA GLY A 96 11.14 21.00 -2.20
C GLY A 96 9.90 20.12 -2.30
N HIS A 97 8.78 20.59 -1.78
CA HIS A 97 7.49 19.96 -1.88
C HIS A 97 6.69 20.52 -3.05
N PHE A 98 5.91 19.66 -3.70
CA PHE A 98 5.03 20.08 -4.79
C PHE A 98 3.69 19.35 -4.71
N HIS A 99 2.68 19.93 -5.36
CA HIS A 99 1.33 19.41 -5.41
C HIS A 99 0.91 19.12 -6.85
N VAL A 100 0.05 18.12 -7.05
CA VAL A 100 -0.37 17.65 -8.39
C VAL A 100 -0.95 18.76 -9.28
N THR A 101 -1.60 19.76 -8.68
CA THR A 101 -2.22 20.90 -9.39
C THR A 101 -1.20 21.91 -9.93
N ARG A 102 0.05 21.82 -9.47
CA ARG A 102 1.15 22.74 -9.76
C ARG A 102 2.20 22.06 -10.67
N ILE A 103 1.84 20.95 -11.31
CA ILE A 103 2.72 20.22 -12.25
C ILE A 103 2.47 20.65 -13.69
N VAL A 104 1.22 20.56 -14.13
CA VAL A 104 0.81 20.87 -15.50
C VAL A 104 -0.67 21.27 -15.50
N ASP A 105 -1.09 22.07 -16.46
CA ASP A 105 -2.50 22.43 -16.64
C ASP A 105 -3.31 21.33 -17.34
N ARG A 106 -3.30 20.12 -16.77
CA ARG A 106 -4.09 18.97 -17.23
C ARG A 106 -4.62 18.23 -16.02
N PHE A 107 -5.82 17.66 -16.11
CA PHE A 107 -6.39 16.93 -14.97
C PHE A 107 -5.61 15.64 -14.71
N LEU A 108 -4.82 15.60 -13.65
CA LEU A 108 -4.08 14.42 -13.23
C LEU A 108 -4.80 13.75 -12.05
N HIS A 109 -4.94 12.43 -12.12
CA HIS A 109 -5.48 11.65 -11.00
C HIS A 109 -4.42 11.44 -9.91
N THR A 110 -3.17 11.24 -10.33
CA THR A 110 -2.02 11.06 -9.44
C THR A 110 -0.81 11.79 -9.99
N VAL A 111 0.11 12.18 -9.12
CA VAL A 111 1.39 12.79 -9.51
C VAL A 111 2.18 11.89 -10.45
N ALA A 112 2.15 10.58 -10.21
CA ALA A 112 2.88 9.60 -10.99
C ALA A 112 2.50 9.66 -12.49
N ASP A 113 1.28 10.07 -12.84
CA ASP A 113 0.85 10.11 -14.24
C ASP A 113 1.66 11.09 -15.10
N ALA A 114 2.20 12.15 -14.50
CA ALA A 114 2.95 13.19 -15.19
C ALA A 114 4.45 13.19 -14.90
N VAL A 115 4.89 12.61 -13.78
CA VAL A 115 6.31 12.57 -13.39
C VAL A 115 6.69 11.22 -12.80
N ARG A 116 7.94 10.81 -12.97
CA ARG A 116 8.53 9.63 -12.34
C ARG A 116 9.71 10.01 -11.45
N ARG A 117 10.09 9.08 -10.58
CA ARG A 117 11.32 9.21 -9.79
C ARG A 117 12.52 9.25 -10.73
N ARG A 118 13.52 10.06 -10.39
CA ARG A 118 14.74 10.31 -11.18
C ARG A 118 14.55 11.17 -12.43
N ASP A 119 13.32 11.57 -12.77
CA ASP A 119 13.13 12.60 -13.79
C ASP A 119 13.76 13.90 -13.29
N ILE A 120 14.50 14.58 -14.17
CA ILE A 120 15.11 15.88 -13.90
C ILE A 120 14.14 16.94 -14.41
N ALA A 121 13.85 17.92 -13.56
CA ALA A 121 12.89 18.96 -13.85
C ALA A 121 13.36 20.35 -13.41
N ARG A 122 12.81 21.36 -14.06
CA ARG A 122 12.95 22.77 -13.72
C ARG A 122 11.67 23.24 -13.04
N ALA A 123 11.81 23.96 -11.93
CA ALA A 123 10.70 24.54 -11.18
C ALA A 123 11.01 25.94 -10.71
N VAL A 124 9.95 26.71 -10.44
CA VAL A 124 10.03 27.99 -9.73
C VAL A 124 9.71 27.77 -8.26
N VAL A 125 10.46 28.45 -7.40
CA VAL A 125 10.21 28.45 -5.95
C VAL A 125 9.13 29.47 -5.62
N THR A 126 8.02 29.01 -5.04
CA THR A 126 6.86 29.85 -4.71
C THR A 126 6.78 30.23 -3.24
N GLU A 127 7.22 29.34 -2.35
CA GLU A 127 7.23 29.53 -0.90
C GLU A 127 8.51 28.89 -0.33
N ILE A 128 9.07 29.42 0.77
CA ILE A 128 10.26 28.87 1.44
C ILE A 128 9.93 28.40 2.87
N GLU A 129 9.16 29.19 3.60
CA GLU A 129 8.73 28.88 4.97
C GLU A 129 7.24 28.53 5.00
N PRO A 130 6.81 27.43 5.66
CA PRO A 130 7.59 26.52 6.50
C PRO A 130 8.37 25.44 5.73
N VAL A 131 8.12 25.28 4.43
CA VAL A 131 8.82 24.34 3.55
C VAL A 131 8.96 24.94 2.15
N VAL A 132 10.03 24.60 1.45
CA VAL A 132 10.23 25.03 0.07
C VAL A 132 9.14 24.42 -0.81
N ARG A 133 8.38 25.26 -1.51
CA ARG A 133 7.35 24.83 -2.47
C ARG A 133 7.77 25.10 -3.90
N LEU A 134 7.62 24.08 -4.72
CA LEU A 134 7.99 24.09 -6.14
C LEU A 134 6.75 24.12 -7.01
N ASP A 135 6.80 24.96 -8.04
CA ASP A 135 5.81 25.06 -9.09
C ASP A 135 6.46 24.75 -10.44
N PHE A 136 5.84 23.85 -11.20
CA PHE A 136 6.29 23.44 -12.54
C PHE A 136 5.35 23.94 -13.64
N ARG A 137 4.22 24.56 -13.29
CA ARG A 137 3.14 24.99 -14.19
C ARG A 137 3.24 26.46 -14.58
N GLU A 138 3.71 27.34 -13.68
CA GLU A 138 3.60 28.80 -13.88
C GLU A 138 4.33 29.32 -15.12
N ARG A 139 5.35 28.61 -15.61
CA ARG A 139 6.08 28.96 -16.83
C ARG A 139 6.28 27.72 -17.72
N ASP A 140 6.26 27.91 -19.03
CA ASP A 140 6.38 26.82 -20.02
C ASP A 140 7.80 26.23 -20.10
N ASP A 141 8.81 26.97 -19.64
CA ASP A 141 10.18 26.49 -19.46
C ASP A 141 10.33 25.58 -18.23
N CYS A 142 9.31 25.52 -17.36
CA CYS A 142 9.28 24.67 -16.19
C CYS A 142 8.56 23.34 -16.49
N GLY A 143 8.99 22.28 -15.81
CA GLY A 143 8.58 20.92 -16.11
C GLY A 143 9.76 19.97 -16.23
N VAL A 144 9.50 18.77 -16.72
CA VAL A 144 10.51 17.74 -16.94
C VAL A 144 11.42 18.15 -18.10
N LEU A 145 12.73 18.19 -17.84
CA LEU A 145 13.78 18.47 -18.81
C LEU A 145 14.38 17.18 -19.37
N HIS A 146 14.47 16.15 -18.52
CA HIS A 146 15.04 14.87 -18.90
C HIS A 146 14.31 13.74 -18.17
N ALA A 147 13.93 12.72 -18.92
CA ALA A 147 13.22 11.56 -18.42
C ALA A 147 13.83 10.27 -18.98
N ILE A 148 13.80 9.23 -18.16
CA ILE A 148 14.29 7.91 -18.52
C ILE A 148 13.12 6.93 -18.68
N CYS A 149 13.29 5.99 -19.61
CA CYS A 149 12.32 4.93 -19.83
C CYS A 149 12.27 4.01 -18.62
N PRO A 150 11.09 3.75 -18.04
CA PRO A 150 10.96 2.82 -16.92
C PRO A 150 11.30 1.36 -17.27
N SER A 151 11.23 0.99 -18.54
CA SER A 151 11.41 -0.41 -18.99
C SER A 151 12.87 -0.74 -19.27
N CYS A 152 13.56 0.07 -20.09
CA CYS A 152 14.94 -0.18 -20.52
C CYS A 152 15.97 0.79 -19.92
N GLY A 153 15.53 1.89 -19.30
CA GLY A 153 16.42 2.93 -18.77
C GLY A 153 16.99 3.89 -19.81
N ASP A 154 16.62 3.74 -21.09
CA ASP A 154 17.06 4.65 -22.16
C ASP A 154 16.38 6.03 -22.06
N THR A 155 16.94 7.03 -22.73
CA THR A 155 16.38 8.39 -22.72
C THR A 155 15.07 8.44 -23.50
N LEU A 156 14.06 9.12 -22.95
CA LEU A 156 12.79 9.33 -23.65
C LEU A 156 12.89 10.52 -24.59
N GLU A 157 12.26 10.39 -25.75
CA GLU A 157 12.16 11.44 -26.76
C GLU A 157 10.73 12.00 -26.79
N ALA A 158 10.60 13.30 -27.10
CA ALA A 158 9.31 13.94 -27.24
C ALA A 158 8.64 13.48 -28.54
N HIS A 159 7.50 12.79 -28.42
CA HIS A 159 6.72 12.30 -29.54
C HIS A 159 5.25 12.27 -29.16
N VAL A 160 4.40 12.92 -29.96
CA VAL A 160 2.95 12.93 -29.70
C VAL A 160 2.26 11.79 -30.45
N ASN A 161 1.71 10.87 -29.67
CA ASN A 161 0.79 9.84 -30.16
C ASN A 161 -0.51 9.90 -29.35
N GLY A 162 -1.50 10.64 -29.86
CA GLY A 162 -2.78 10.86 -29.18
C GLY A 162 -2.61 11.63 -27.87
N ASP A 163 -2.77 10.94 -26.74
CA ASP A 163 -2.64 11.50 -25.39
C ASP A 163 -1.22 11.40 -24.81
N TRP A 164 -0.37 10.58 -25.42
CA TRP A 164 1.02 10.36 -25.03
C TRP A 164 1.94 11.38 -25.69
N ASN A 165 2.95 11.84 -24.96
CA ASN A 165 3.87 12.87 -25.42
C ASN A 165 5.35 12.47 -25.35
N VAL A 166 5.64 11.29 -24.81
CA VAL A 166 6.98 10.72 -24.82
C VAL A 166 6.97 9.29 -25.34
N ALA A 167 8.00 8.95 -26.10
CA ALA A 167 8.25 7.60 -26.60
C ALA A 167 9.70 7.20 -26.33
N CYS A 168 9.90 5.90 -26.13
CA CYS A 168 11.22 5.30 -26.02
C CYS A 168 11.64 4.70 -27.36
N PRO A 169 12.78 5.12 -27.95
CA PRO A 169 13.22 4.63 -29.25
C PRO A 169 13.62 3.14 -29.22
N SER A 170 14.10 2.64 -28.09
CA SER A 170 14.65 1.27 -27.98
C SER A 170 13.60 0.21 -27.64
N CYS A 171 12.61 0.50 -26.78
CA CYS A 171 11.59 -0.50 -26.39
C CYS A 171 10.15 -0.16 -26.80
N GLY A 172 9.91 0.98 -27.45
CA GLY A 172 8.57 1.39 -27.88
C GLY A 172 7.62 1.76 -26.74
N TYR A 173 8.14 2.00 -25.54
CA TYR A 173 7.34 2.51 -24.41
C TYR A 173 6.80 3.90 -24.76
N GLU A 174 5.49 4.06 -24.66
CA GLU A 174 4.82 5.36 -24.76
C GLU A 174 4.25 5.76 -23.39
N GLY A 175 4.25 7.06 -23.12
CA GLY A 175 3.72 7.59 -21.88
C GLY A 175 3.46 9.09 -21.91
N TYR A 176 2.97 9.59 -20.78
CA TYR A 176 2.78 11.01 -20.55
C TYR A 176 3.79 11.51 -19.53
N ARG A 177 4.40 12.67 -19.79
CA ARG A 177 5.21 13.44 -18.86
C ARG A 177 4.83 14.91 -18.92
N ALA A 178 4.97 15.66 -17.84
CA ALA A 178 4.80 17.12 -17.90
C ALA A 178 6.09 17.75 -18.44
N LEU A 179 6.19 17.92 -19.75
CA LEU A 179 7.41 18.37 -20.44
C LEU A 179 7.61 19.88 -20.27
N ALA A 180 8.84 20.29 -20.02
CA ALA A 180 9.28 21.68 -20.23
C ALA A 180 9.58 21.93 -21.71
N ASP A 181 9.62 23.18 -22.13
CA ASP A 181 10.00 23.56 -23.51
C ASP A 181 11.33 22.96 -23.97
N ASN A 182 12.31 22.91 -23.07
CA ASN A 182 13.67 22.45 -23.36
C ASN A 182 13.86 20.94 -23.13
N PHE A 183 12.79 20.14 -23.13
CA PHE A 183 12.90 18.71 -22.91
C PHE A 183 13.79 18.04 -23.97
N ALA A 184 14.78 17.26 -23.49
CA ALA A 184 15.80 16.59 -24.32
C ALA A 184 16.65 17.51 -25.22
N ALA A 185 16.50 18.83 -25.13
CA ALA A 185 17.24 19.82 -25.92
C ALA A 185 18.56 20.26 -25.28
N GLY A 186 18.75 19.96 -24.00
CA GLY A 186 19.87 20.46 -23.22
C GLY A 186 19.84 21.99 -23.13
N TRP A 187 20.88 22.64 -23.67
CA TRP A 187 21.03 24.10 -23.71
C TRP A 187 20.62 24.73 -25.05
N ALA A 188 20.04 23.95 -25.97
CA ALA A 188 19.62 24.47 -27.26
C ALA A 188 18.33 25.30 -27.13
N ASP A 189 18.33 26.50 -27.71
CA ASP A 189 17.12 27.29 -27.90
C ASP A 189 16.30 26.65 -29.03
N LEU A 190 15.07 26.22 -28.72
CA LEU A 190 14.16 25.60 -29.67
C LEU A 190 13.09 26.59 -30.12
N ASP A 191 12.83 26.64 -31.43
CA ASP A 191 11.76 27.46 -32.02
C ASP A 191 10.34 26.97 -31.64
N GLN A 192 10.20 25.68 -31.28
CA GLN A 192 8.97 25.07 -30.78
C GLN A 192 9.29 24.24 -29.54
N GLY A 193 8.76 24.69 -28.40
CA GLY A 193 8.96 24.02 -27.13
C GLY A 193 8.13 22.75 -26.97
N ALA A 194 8.72 21.73 -26.36
CA ALA A 194 8.05 20.46 -26.09
C ALA A 194 6.86 20.59 -25.10
N SER A 195 6.71 21.72 -24.39
CA SER A 195 5.57 21.95 -23.50
C SER A 195 4.24 22.00 -24.26
N ALA A 196 4.25 22.39 -25.53
CA ALA A 196 3.06 22.38 -26.40
C ALA A 196 2.44 20.98 -26.53
N LEU A 197 3.26 19.93 -26.35
CA LEU A 197 2.87 18.53 -26.40
C LEU A 197 2.18 18.06 -25.10
N ASN A 198 2.12 18.90 -24.06
CA ASN A 198 1.43 18.58 -22.81
C ASN A 198 -0.09 18.57 -22.95
N LEU A 199 -0.63 19.13 -24.05
CA LEU A 199 -2.06 19.22 -24.32
C LEU A 199 -2.83 19.87 -23.16
N SER A 200 -2.36 21.03 -22.70
CA SER A 200 -2.96 21.79 -21.59
C SER A 200 -4.45 22.10 -21.84
N GLY A 201 -5.25 22.01 -20.78
CA GLY A 201 -6.70 22.24 -20.78
C GLY A 201 -7.54 21.13 -21.43
N LYS A 202 -6.94 20.14 -22.12
CA LYS A 202 -7.68 19.06 -22.78
C LYS A 202 -7.99 17.90 -21.80
N ARG A 203 -9.18 17.33 -21.96
CA ARG A 203 -9.55 16.06 -21.29
C ARG A 203 -8.78 14.89 -21.90
N TRP A 204 -8.62 13.83 -21.13
CA TRP A 204 -8.05 12.58 -21.61
C TRP A 204 -9.00 11.92 -22.61
N GLY A 205 -8.42 11.29 -23.63
CA GLY A 205 -9.14 10.41 -24.53
C GLY A 205 -9.65 9.18 -23.79
N ARG A 206 -10.60 8.47 -24.43
CA ARG A 206 -11.30 7.33 -23.83
C ARG A 206 -10.36 6.21 -23.40
N ASP A 207 -9.33 5.92 -24.20
CA ASP A 207 -8.37 4.86 -23.93
C ASP A 207 -7.47 5.22 -22.74
N ALA A 208 -7.05 6.49 -22.65
CA ALA A 208 -6.30 7.01 -21.51
C ALA A 208 -7.17 7.03 -20.23
N GLU A 209 -8.42 7.48 -20.31
CA GLU A 209 -9.37 7.43 -19.18
C GLU A 209 -9.61 6.00 -18.67
N GLN A 210 -9.64 5.00 -19.56
CA GLN A 210 -9.79 3.60 -19.18
C GLN A 210 -8.56 3.08 -18.41
N LEU A 211 -7.35 3.44 -18.82
CA LEU A 211 -6.13 3.16 -18.06
C LEU A 211 -6.14 3.86 -16.70
N PHE A 212 -6.70 5.07 -16.64
CA PHE A 212 -6.81 5.82 -15.41
C PHE A 212 -7.86 5.27 -14.44
N ALA A 213 -8.93 4.65 -14.92
CA ALA A 213 -10.03 4.12 -14.12
C ALA A 213 -9.64 2.93 -13.20
N HIS A 214 -8.49 2.29 -13.42
CA HIS A 214 -8.03 1.15 -12.62
C HIS A 214 -7.46 1.52 -11.22
N GLY A 215 -7.46 2.80 -10.83
CA GLY A 215 -7.02 3.29 -9.53
C GLY A 215 -5.50 3.18 -9.29
N SER A 216 -4.98 3.80 -8.22
CA SER A 216 -3.54 3.81 -7.91
C SER A 216 -2.95 2.41 -7.74
N SER A 217 -3.76 1.44 -7.31
CA SER A 217 -3.34 0.03 -7.14
C SER A 217 -3.25 -0.76 -8.45
N GLY A 218 -4.02 -0.38 -9.48
CA GLY A 218 -3.90 -0.94 -10.83
C GLY A 218 -2.83 -0.22 -11.67
N ARG A 219 -2.48 1.01 -11.30
CA ARG A 219 -1.43 1.84 -11.92
C ARG A 219 -0.06 1.69 -11.32
N ALA A 220 0.04 1.19 -10.09
CA ALA A 220 1.27 0.59 -9.61
C ALA A 220 1.52 -0.71 -10.40
N THR A 221 1.69 -0.61 -11.73
CA THR A 221 2.90 -1.18 -12.26
C THR A 221 3.96 -0.58 -11.37
N TYR A 222 4.51 -1.47 -10.57
CA TYR A 222 5.55 -1.20 -9.61
C TYR A 222 6.61 -0.32 -10.30
N ILE A 223 7.61 0.16 -9.58
CA ILE A 223 8.92 0.14 -10.22
C ILE A 223 9.03 -1.31 -10.71
N ALA A 224 8.76 -1.56 -11.99
CA ALA A 224 8.95 -2.84 -12.61
C ALA A 224 10.44 -2.96 -12.52
N ALA A 225 10.89 -3.61 -11.45
CA ALA A 225 12.28 -3.81 -11.17
C ALA A 225 12.87 -4.34 -12.47
N ASP A 226 13.74 -3.54 -13.08
CA ASP A 226 14.50 -3.80 -14.29
C ASP A 226 14.19 -5.18 -14.91
N VAL A 227 13.21 -5.24 -15.80
CA VAL A 227 13.01 -6.46 -16.59
C VAL A 227 14.25 -6.61 -17.47
N ARG A 228 14.95 -7.75 -17.38
CA ARG A 228 16.07 -8.05 -18.29
C ARG A 228 15.53 -8.06 -19.72
N GLU A 229 16.32 -7.54 -20.68
CA GLU A 229 16.00 -7.48 -22.12
C GLU A 229 15.56 -8.82 -22.73
N ASP A 230 15.80 -9.95 -22.08
CA ASP A 230 15.41 -11.29 -22.54
C ASP A 230 13.99 -11.73 -22.17
N GLY A 231 13.18 -10.87 -21.54
CA GLY A 231 11.79 -11.18 -21.14
C GLY A 231 11.65 -12.25 -20.04
N ARG A 232 12.75 -12.65 -19.39
CA ARG A 232 12.77 -13.54 -18.23
C ARG A 232 12.82 -12.74 -16.94
N GLU A 233 12.11 -13.20 -15.91
CA GLU A 233 12.19 -12.61 -14.58
C GLU A 233 13.66 -12.59 -14.08
N ARG A 234 14.13 -11.45 -13.53
CA ARG A 234 15.44 -11.37 -12.88
C ARG A 234 15.46 -12.34 -11.69
N SER A 235 16.15 -13.47 -11.84
CA SER A 235 16.58 -14.25 -10.68
C SER A 235 17.65 -13.46 -9.94
N TYR A 236 17.31 -12.96 -8.75
CA TYR A 236 18.30 -12.36 -7.85
C TYR A 236 19.35 -13.42 -7.52
N PHE A 237 20.63 -13.04 -7.60
CA PHE A 237 21.71 -13.86 -7.09
C PHE A 237 21.49 -14.03 -5.59
N ARG A 238 21.01 -15.22 -5.20
CA ARG A 238 20.83 -15.58 -3.80
C ARG A 238 22.22 -15.80 -3.23
N PHE A 239 22.70 -14.83 -2.48
CA PHE A 239 23.88 -15.02 -1.62
C PHE A 239 23.57 -16.19 -0.69
N GLU A 240 24.26 -17.32 -0.85
CA GLU A 240 24.17 -18.48 0.03
C GLU A 240 24.90 -18.19 1.36
N GLY A 241 24.57 -17.06 1.98
CA GLY A 241 24.96 -16.73 3.34
C GLY A 241 23.88 -17.21 4.30
N GLN A 242 24.25 -18.13 5.20
CA GLN A 242 23.41 -18.61 6.30
C GLN A 242 22.85 -17.43 7.10
N GLY A 243 21.55 -17.16 6.94
CA GLY A 243 20.90 -16.03 7.60
C GLY A 243 19.39 -16.19 7.57
N GLN A 244 18.84 -16.51 8.73
CA GLN A 244 17.46 -16.86 9.05
C GLN A 244 16.46 -15.76 8.63
N GLY A 245 15.56 -16.07 7.69
CA GLY A 245 14.54 -15.11 7.22
C GLY A 245 13.45 -15.75 6.37
N GLY A 246 12.27 -15.96 6.99
CA GLY A 246 11.04 -16.55 6.45
C GLY A 246 10.80 -16.50 4.94
N GLY A 247 11.31 -17.50 4.23
CA GLY A 247 11.02 -17.77 2.82
C GLY A 247 9.91 -18.80 2.67
N ARG A 248 8.90 -18.49 1.85
CA ARG A 248 7.86 -19.43 1.41
C ARG A 248 8.53 -20.71 0.89
N GLY A 249 8.41 -21.79 1.67
CA GLY A 249 8.86 -23.11 1.28
C GLY A 249 8.26 -23.52 -0.06
N ARG A 250 9.01 -24.33 -0.82
CA ARG A 250 8.55 -25.03 -2.02
C ARG A 250 7.14 -25.57 -1.75
N LYS A 251 6.15 -25.14 -2.54
CA LYS A 251 4.80 -25.75 -2.48
C LYS A 251 4.99 -27.24 -2.75
N SER A 252 4.81 -28.04 -1.71
CA SER A 252 4.92 -29.50 -1.83
C SER A 252 3.71 -30.03 -2.59
N ALA A 253 3.88 -31.21 -3.20
CA ALA A 253 2.81 -31.84 -3.97
C ALA A 253 1.52 -31.98 -3.11
N PRO A 254 0.34 -31.79 -3.72
CA PRO A 254 -0.92 -31.80 -2.99
C PRO A 254 -1.13 -33.12 -2.23
N GLY A 255 -1.36 -33.04 -0.92
CA GLY A 255 -1.63 -34.18 -0.05
C GLY A 255 -0.39 -34.76 0.66
N CYS A 256 0.79 -34.15 0.52
CA CYS A 256 1.98 -34.52 1.30
C CYS A 256 2.14 -33.69 2.58
N ARG A 257 1.33 -32.64 2.78
CA ARG A 257 1.41 -31.75 3.93
C ARG A 257 0.31 -32.07 4.95
N LEU A 258 0.71 -32.36 6.18
CA LEU A 258 -0.15 -32.60 7.33
C LEU A 258 -0.20 -31.39 8.25
N PHE A 259 -1.39 -31.12 8.79
CA PHE A 259 -1.65 -30.22 9.90
C PHE A 259 -1.75 -31.04 11.19
N VAL A 260 -0.94 -30.68 12.18
CA VAL A 260 -0.94 -31.30 13.51
C VAL A 260 -1.47 -30.27 14.50
N GLY A 261 -2.66 -30.52 15.05
CA GLY A 261 -3.31 -29.65 16.04
C GLY A 261 -3.35 -30.28 17.43
N GLY A 262 -3.50 -29.45 18.47
CA GLY A 262 -3.63 -29.92 19.85
C GLY A 262 -2.30 -30.23 20.54
N LEU A 263 -1.20 -29.68 20.02
CA LEU A 263 0.12 -29.83 20.62
C LEU A 263 0.18 -29.09 21.97
N PRO A 264 0.79 -29.70 23.01
CA PRO A 264 1.19 -28.99 24.22
C PRO A 264 2.12 -27.82 23.87
N ARG A 265 2.13 -26.77 24.71
CA ARG A 265 3.02 -25.61 24.50
C ARG A 265 4.50 -25.94 24.71
N GLU A 266 4.77 -27.04 25.42
CA GLU A 266 6.10 -27.56 25.75
C GLU A 266 6.72 -28.42 24.63
N VAL A 267 5.97 -28.72 23.57
CA VAL A 267 6.47 -29.56 22.47
C VAL A 267 7.19 -28.69 21.45
N ASP A 268 8.48 -28.99 21.29
CA ASP A 268 9.36 -28.38 20.31
C ASP A 268 9.35 -29.11 18.96
N THR A 269 9.87 -28.43 17.94
CA THR A 269 9.96 -28.95 16.57
C THR A 269 10.76 -30.27 16.50
N GLU A 270 11.77 -30.44 17.35
CA GLU A 270 12.59 -31.66 17.40
C GLU A 270 11.81 -32.89 17.90
N GLN A 271 11.05 -32.74 18.98
CA GLN A 271 10.20 -33.83 19.50
C GLN A 271 9.12 -34.22 18.48
N LEU A 272 8.55 -33.23 17.80
CA LEU A 272 7.60 -33.49 16.73
C LEU A 272 8.26 -34.23 15.56
N ARG A 273 9.52 -33.89 15.24
CA ARG A 273 10.30 -34.59 14.21
C ARG A 273 10.60 -36.05 14.58
N GLU A 274 10.93 -36.33 15.83
CA GLU A 274 11.19 -37.71 16.27
C GLU A 274 9.93 -38.60 16.21
N LEU A 275 8.78 -38.05 16.56
CA LEU A 275 7.50 -38.78 16.55
C LEU A 275 7.04 -39.08 15.13
N PHE A 276 7.10 -38.09 14.24
CA PHE A 276 6.64 -38.25 12.86
C PHE A 276 7.71 -38.96 11.98
N GLY A 277 8.99 -38.87 12.32
CA GLY A 277 10.07 -39.54 11.59
C GLY A 277 10.00 -41.08 11.61
N LYS A 278 9.30 -41.68 12.58
CA LYS A 278 9.06 -43.14 12.60
C LYS A 278 8.14 -43.64 11.49
N HIS A 279 7.39 -42.74 10.86
CA HIS A 279 6.33 -43.08 9.90
C HIS A 279 6.68 -42.71 8.46
N GLY A 280 7.78 -42.01 8.21
CA GLY A 280 8.27 -41.72 6.85
C GLY A 280 9.33 -40.63 6.80
N ASP A 281 9.88 -40.42 5.61
CA ASP A 281 10.88 -39.40 5.34
C ASP A 281 10.23 -38.02 5.19
N MET A 282 10.47 -37.16 6.17
CA MET A 282 9.94 -35.80 6.21
C MET A 282 10.86 -34.82 5.50
N THR A 283 10.27 -34.02 4.62
CA THR A 283 10.95 -32.92 3.91
C THR A 283 11.01 -31.67 4.79
N ASP A 284 9.94 -31.41 5.56
CA ASP A 284 9.83 -30.20 6.39
C ASP A 284 8.95 -30.46 7.62
N CYS A 285 9.35 -29.93 8.77
CA CYS A 285 8.60 -30.02 10.02
C CYS A 285 8.74 -28.69 10.78
N VAL A 286 7.62 -28.04 11.08
CA VAL A 286 7.62 -26.72 11.74
C VAL A 286 6.48 -26.63 12.74
N VAL A 287 6.80 -26.35 14.01
CA VAL A 287 5.82 -25.90 15.01
C VAL A 287 5.63 -24.40 14.86
N MET A 288 4.38 -23.94 14.81
CA MET A 288 4.07 -22.52 14.64
C MET A 288 4.12 -21.83 16.01
N THR A 289 5.04 -20.90 16.17
CA THR A 289 5.17 -20.03 17.34
C THR A 289 4.50 -18.67 17.09
N ASP A 290 4.13 -17.98 18.16
CA ASP A 290 3.68 -16.59 18.14
C ASP A 290 4.86 -15.63 18.07
N ASP A 291 4.61 -14.33 17.85
CA ASP A 291 5.68 -13.31 17.76
C ASP A 291 6.52 -13.19 19.06
N SER A 292 5.98 -13.67 20.18
CA SER A 292 6.66 -13.77 21.48
C SER A 292 7.42 -15.09 21.70
N GLY A 293 7.53 -15.95 20.68
CA GLY A 293 8.22 -17.24 20.75
C GLY A 293 7.41 -18.39 21.37
N ALA A 294 6.20 -18.14 21.88
CA ALA A 294 5.37 -19.17 22.48
C ALA A 294 4.66 -20.04 21.42
N SER A 295 4.66 -21.37 21.58
CA SER A 295 3.99 -22.31 20.67
C SER A 295 2.47 -22.06 20.58
N ARG A 296 1.96 -21.89 19.36
CA ARG A 296 0.52 -21.70 19.07
C ARG A 296 -0.30 -22.99 19.21
N GLY A 297 0.35 -24.10 19.56
CA GLY A 297 -0.30 -25.40 19.78
C GLY A 297 -0.67 -26.15 18.50
N PHE A 298 -0.07 -25.77 17.37
CA PHE A 298 -0.19 -26.48 16.11
C PHE A 298 1.10 -26.40 15.28
N GLY A 299 1.29 -27.36 14.39
CA GLY A 299 2.44 -27.47 13.51
C GLY A 299 2.08 -28.06 12.15
N PHE A 300 3.05 -28.01 11.24
CA PHE A 300 2.95 -28.62 9.91
C PHE A 300 4.07 -29.61 9.70
N VAL A 301 3.73 -30.76 9.12
CA VAL A 301 4.68 -31.80 8.71
C VAL A 301 4.48 -32.06 7.24
N THR A 302 5.56 -32.13 6.47
CA THR A 302 5.52 -32.40 5.04
C THR A 302 6.34 -33.65 4.76
N TYR A 303 5.70 -34.68 4.23
CA TYR A 303 6.35 -35.91 3.79
C TYR A 303 6.79 -35.83 2.34
N THR A 304 7.70 -36.72 1.94
CA THR A 304 8.09 -36.91 0.55
C THR A 304 6.97 -37.57 -0.26
N GLU A 305 6.34 -38.61 0.29
CA GLU A 305 5.25 -39.34 -0.34
C GLU A 305 3.90 -39.19 0.39
N LYS A 306 2.81 -39.20 -0.39
CA LYS A 306 1.44 -39.15 0.14
C LYS A 306 1.05 -40.41 0.93
N THR A 307 1.59 -41.57 0.55
CA THR A 307 1.40 -42.86 1.24
C THR A 307 1.88 -42.80 2.70
N GLN A 308 3.02 -42.14 2.93
CA GLN A 308 3.59 -41.91 4.26
C GLN A 308 2.73 -40.92 5.07
N ALA A 309 2.23 -39.87 4.42
CA ALA A 309 1.32 -38.92 5.05
C ALA A 309 0.01 -39.58 5.52
N ASP A 310 -0.59 -40.44 4.69
CA ASP A 310 -1.82 -41.18 5.03
C ASP A 310 -1.58 -42.23 6.15
N ALA A 311 -0.41 -42.87 6.16
CA ALA A 311 -0.01 -43.78 7.23
C ALA A 311 0.17 -43.05 8.57
N ALA A 312 0.81 -41.87 8.55
CA ALA A 312 0.99 -41.03 9.72
C ALA A 312 -0.35 -40.51 10.28
N ILE A 313 -1.32 -40.14 9.43
CA ILE A 313 -2.67 -39.76 9.87
C ILE A 313 -3.32 -40.93 10.62
N LYS A 314 -3.30 -42.15 10.06
CA LYS A 314 -3.95 -43.32 10.67
C LYS A 314 -3.32 -43.73 12.01
N ALA A 315 -2.01 -43.55 12.16
CA ALA A 315 -1.29 -43.96 13.36
C ALA A 315 -1.30 -42.91 14.48
N LEU A 316 -1.23 -41.62 14.12
CA LEU A 316 -0.99 -40.54 15.08
C LEU A 316 -2.23 -39.68 15.38
N ASP A 317 -3.32 -39.78 14.60
CA ASP A 317 -4.56 -39.09 14.93
C ASP A 317 -5.17 -39.65 16.24
N GLY A 318 -5.25 -38.81 17.27
CA GLY A 318 -5.72 -39.18 18.60
C GLY A 318 -4.62 -39.63 19.59
N HIS A 319 -3.34 -39.64 19.18
CA HIS A 319 -2.23 -40.00 20.05
C HIS A 319 -2.11 -39.03 21.24
N ARG A 320 -1.75 -39.52 22.44
CA ARG A 320 -1.60 -38.70 23.64
C ARG A 320 -0.16 -38.24 23.82
N LEU A 321 0.07 -36.93 23.76
CA LEU A 321 1.34 -36.27 24.08
C LEU A 321 1.14 -35.37 25.30
N HIS A 322 1.90 -35.61 26.36
CA HIS A 322 1.84 -34.86 27.62
C HIS A 322 0.40 -34.64 28.14
N GLY A 323 -0.43 -35.70 28.07
CA GLY A 323 -1.82 -35.66 28.54
C GLY A 323 -2.85 -35.05 27.57
N ARG A 324 -2.43 -34.45 26.45
CA ARG A 324 -3.33 -33.93 25.39
C ARG A 324 -3.36 -34.86 24.19
N ARG A 325 -4.54 -34.98 23.56
CA ARG A 325 -4.69 -35.74 22.30
C ARG A 325 -4.33 -34.83 21.13
N ILE A 326 -3.40 -35.28 20.29
CA ILE A 326 -3.09 -34.61 19.02
C ILE A 326 -4.09 -35.01 17.95
N GLY A 327 -4.43 -34.09 17.06
CA GLY A 327 -5.24 -34.33 15.87
C GLY A 327 -4.40 -34.12 14.62
N VAL A 328 -4.31 -35.12 13.76
CA VAL A 328 -3.50 -35.08 12.54
C VAL A 328 -4.43 -35.11 11.34
N ARG A 329 -4.33 -34.12 10.45
CA ARG A 329 -5.19 -33.99 9.26
C ARG A 329 -4.38 -33.59 8.05
N ASP A 330 -4.85 -33.95 6.87
CA ASP A 330 -4.29 -33.42 5.62
C ASP A 330 -4.53 -31.90 5.54
N ALA A 331 -3.46 -31.12 5.37
CA ALA A 331 -3.51 -29.66 5.32
C ALA A 331 -4.07 -29.16 3.97
N ASP A 332 -3.94 -29.94 2.90
CA ASP A 332 -4.41 -29.60 1.56
C ASP A 332 -5.84 -30.08 1.31
N ASN A 333 -6.31 -31.08 2.08
CA ASN A 333 -7.70 -31.49 2.06
C ASN A 333 -8.57 -30.45 2.78
N LYS A 334 -8.93 -29.40 2.04
CA LYS A 334 -10.11 -28.56 2.33
C LYS A 334 -11.37 -29.39 2.12
N GLN A 335 -11.56 -30.46 2.89
CA GLN A 335 -12.89 -30.92 3.19
C GLN A 335 -13.58 -29.73 3.86
N LYS A 336 -14.42 -29.05 3.06
CA LYS A 336 -15.42 -28.11 3.53
C LYS A 336 -15.98 -28.71 4.80
N ARG A 337 -15.84 -28.03 5.95
CA ARG A 337 -16.60 -28.38 7.16
C ARG A 337 -18.00 -28.67 6.67
N THR A 338 -18.41 -29.93 6.66
CA THR A 338 -19.77 -30.29 6.36
C THR A 338 -20.57 -29.48 7.36
N LYS A 339 -21.31 -28.48 6.85
CA LYS A 339 -22.34 -27.84 7.65
C LYS A 339 -23.12 -29.01 8.25
N GLY A 340 -23.37 -28.97 9.56
CA GLY A 340 -24.36 -29.85 10.16
C GLY A 340 -25.65 -29.84 9.34
N PRO A 341 -26.51 -30.87 9.50
CA PRO A 341 -27.60 -31.20 8.60
C PRO A 341 -28.36 -29.95 8.16
N GLU A 342 -28.70 -29.85 6.87
CA GLU A 342 -29.33 -28.70 6.22
C GLU A 342 -30.46 -28.15 7.09
N LYS A 343 -30.14 -27.15 7.92
CA LYS A 343 -31.14 -26.45 8.72
C LYS A 343 -31.94 -25.66 7.71
N GLY A 344 -33.19 -26.07 7.51
CA GLY A 344 -34.11 -25.50 6.53
C GLY A 344 -34.39 -24.00 6.71
N LEU A 345 -35.51 -23.51 6.19
CA LEU A 345 -35.79 -22.08 6.17
C LEU A 345 -35.83 -21.49 7.59
N LYS A 346 -35.03 -20.45 7.83
CA LYS A 346 -34.98 -19.74 9.11
C LYS A 346 -35.99 -18.60 9.13
N LEU A 347 -36.98 -18.66 10.01
CA LEU A 347 -37.94 -17.60 10.28
C LEU A 347 -37.53 -16.81 11.53
N TYR A 348 -37.66 -15.48 11.46
CA TYR A 348 -37.53 -14.57 12.58
C TYR A 348 -38.91 -14.26 13.13
N VAL A 349 -39.09 -14.47 14.44
CA VAL A 349 -40.32 -14.18 15.16
C VAL A 349 -40.01 -13.12 16.21
N GLY A 350 -40.50 -11.90 16.01
CA GLY A 350 -40.31 -10.76 16.90
C GLY A 350 -41.56 -10.40 17.69
N ASN A 351 -41.35 -9.67 18.79
CA ASN A 351 -42.39 -9.18 19.70
C ASN A 351 -43.12 -10.29 20.48
N LEU A 352 -42.39 -11.36 20.81
CA LEU A 352 -42.86 -12.41 21.72
C LEU A 352 -42.94 -11.87 23.16
N PRO A 353 -43.95 -12.28 23.95
CA PRO A 353 -43.99 -11.95 25.37
C PRO A 353 -42.78 -12.57 26.09
N PHE A 354 -42.31 -11.91 27.16
CA PHE A 354 -41.13 -12.35 27.90
C PHE A 354 -41.35 -13.68 28.64
N ASP A 355 -42.61 -14.08 28.81
CA ASP A 355 -43.05 -15.35 29.42
C ASP A 355 -43.36 -16.43 28.34
N ALA A 356 -42.97 -16.21 27.08
CA ALA A 356 -43.22 -17.17 26.01
C ALA A 356 -42.22 -18.33 26.02
N ASP A 357 -42.72 -19.53 26.35
CA ASP A 357 -41.96 -20.77 26.28
C ASP A 357 -41.99 -21.43 24.89
N GLU A 358 -41.04 -22.33 24.63
CA GLU A 358 -40.93 -23.11 23.38
C GLU A 358 -42.22 -23.85 23.00
N LYS A 359 -43.01 -24.27 23.99
CA LYS A 359 -44.30 -24.93 23.80
C LYS A 359 -45.35 -24.00 23.18
N ALA A 360 -45.40 -22.74 23.60
CA ALA A 360 -46.34 -21.75 23.06
C ALA A 360 -46.04 -21.42 21.60
N ILE A 361 -44.75 -21.34 21.26
CA ILE A 361 -44.29 -21.15 19.87
C ILE A 361 -44.65 -22.37 19.03
N THR A 362 -44.44 -23.58 19.56
CA THR A 362 -44.79 -24.82 18.84
C THR A 362 -46.29 -24.91 18.53
N SER A 363 -47.16 -24.59 19.49
CA SER A 363 -48.62 -24.57 19.27
C SER A 363 -49.07 -23.49 18.27
N PHE A 364 -48.36 -22.36 18.19
CA PHE A 364 -48.68 -21.29 17.25
C PHE A 364 -48.29 -21.64 15.80
N PHE A 365 -47.19 -22.36 15.60
CA PHE A 365 -46.68 -22.77 14.28
C PHE A 365 -47.20 -24.14 13.82
N GLY A 366 -47.66 -25.00 14.73
CA GLY A 366 -47.98 -26.41 14.47
C GLY A 366 -49.10 -26.67 13.44
N ASN A 367 -49.95 -25.68 13.15
CA ASN A 367 -51.01 -25.82 12.13
C ASN A 367 -50.55 -25.43 10.71
N GLN A 368 -49.34 -24.86 10.54
CA GLN A 368 -48.92 -24.23 9.28
C GLN A 368 -47.53 -24.68 8.79
N ALA A 369 -46.67 -25.21 9.65
CA ALA A 369 -45.34 -25.70 9.24
C ALA A 369 -44.80 -26.78 10.17
N THR A 370 -43.96 -27.66 9.63
CA THR A 370 -43.19 -28.62 10.44
C THR A 370 -41.91 -27.96 10.96
N ILE A 371 -41.80 -27.79 12.27
CA ILE A 371 -40.67 -27.13 12.94
C ILE A 371 -39.54 -28.14 13.20
N ASN A 372 -38.33 -27.79 12.78
CA ASN A 372 -37.12 -28.58 13.04
C ASN A 372 -36.41 -28.15 14.34
N GLU A 373 -36.34 -26.84 14.60
CA GLU A 373 -35.60 -26.29 15.75
C GLU A 373 -36.16 -24.91 16.13
N ILE A 374 -36.28 -24.62 17.42
CA ILE A 374 -36.66 -23.32 17.96
C ILE A 374 -35.49 -22.79 18.79
N ALA A 375 -35.06 -21.56 18.51
CA ALA A 375 -33.97 -20.90 19.21
C ALA A 375 -34.43 -19.52 19.70
N ILE A 376 -34.79 -19.43 20.98
CA ILE A 376 -35.17 -18.16 21.62
C ILE A 376 -33.90 -17.36 21.93
N ALA A 377 -33.85 -16.09 21.55
CA ALA A 377 -32.68 -15.27 21.80
C ALA A 377 -32.70 -14.68 23.22
N THR A 378 -31.74 -15.09 24.03
CA THR A 378 -31.51 -14.57 25.38
C THR A 378 -30.35 -13.58 25.39
N ASP A 379 -30.34 -12.65 26.36
CA ASP A 379 -29.19 -11.77 26.59
C ASP A 379 -28.09 -12.46 27.41
N LYS A 380 -26.91 -11.82 27.52
CA LYS A 380 -25.78 -12.33 28.33
C LYS A 380 -26.14 -12.59 29.81
N GLY A 381 -27.24 -12.01 30.31
CA GLY A 381 -27.79 -12.24 31.64
C GLY A 381 -28.99 -13.20 31.70
N GLY A 382 -29.25 -13.99 30.65
CA GLY A 382 -30.28 -15.04 30.63
C GLY A 382 -31.73 -14.58 30.44
N LYS A 383 -32.00 -13.26 30.42
CA LYS A 383 -33.35 -12.73 30.14
C LYS A 383 -33.68 -12.80 28.64
N PRO A 384 -34.90 -13.21 28.24
CA PRO A 384 -35.28 -13.30 26.84
C PRO A 384 -35.40 -11.90 26.20
N LYS A 385 -34.88 -11.74 24.98
CA LYS A 385 -34.91 -10.47 24.23
C LYS A 385 -36.23 -10.21 23.49
N GLY A 386 -37.24 -11.06 23.70
CA GLY A 386 -38.56 -10.94 23.05
C GLY A 386 -38.58 -11.29 21.56
N PHE A 387 -37.59 -12.06 21.08
CA PHE A 387 -37.59 -12.62 19.73
C PHE A 387 -37.01 -14.03 19.71
N ALA A 388 -37.46 -14.84 18.75
CA ALA A 388 -37.04 -16.21 18.54
C ALA A 388 -36.75 -16.49 17.06
N PHE A 389 -35.92 -17.48 16.80
CA PHE A 389 -35.67 -18.03 15.48
C PHE A 389 -36.26 -19.42 15.38
N VAL A 390 -37.08 -19.67 14.36
CA VAL A 390 -37.71 -20.96 14.12
C VAL A 390 -37.21 -21.50 12.79
N PHE A 391 -36.70 -22.73 12.79
CA PHE A 391 -36.27 -23.42 11.57
C PHE A 391 -37.40 -24.33 11.10
N ILE A 392 -37.89 -24.11 9.89
CA ILE A 392 -38.92 -24.92 9.24
C ILE A 392 -38.32 -25.75 8.11
N ASN A 393 -39.00 -26.82 7.73
CA ASN A 393 -38.61 -27.60 6.55
C ASN A 393 -38.78 -26.78 5.25
N GLU A 394 -37.83 -26.90 4.31
CA GLU A 394 -37.83 -26.15 3.04
C GLU A 394 -39.02 -26.46 2.12
N LYS A 395 -39.74 -27.57 2.37
CA LYS A 395 -40.93 -27.96 1.61
C LYS A 395 -42.14 -27.05 1.90
N ASP A 396 -42.17 -26.43 3.08
CA ASP A 396 -43.21 -25.50 3.47
C ASP A 396 -42.73 -24.09 3.09
N LYS A 397 -43.19 -23.58 1.94
CA LYS A 397 -42.78 -22.26 1.41
C LYS A 397 -42.91 -21.18 2.49
N GLY A 398 -41.77 -20.70 3.00
CA GLY A 398 -41.75 -19.78 4.15
C GLY A 398 -42.49 -18.45 3.92
N ASP A 399 -42.70 -18.06 2.66
CA ASP A 399 -43.49 -16.89 2.29
C ASP A 399 -44.99 -17.03 2.63
N ASP A 400 -45.54 -18.23 2.50
CA ASP A 400 -46.96 -18.50 2.79
C ASP A 400 -47.21 -18.52 4.30
N VAL A 401 -46.25 -19.08 5.06
CA VAL A 401 -46.25 -19.08 6.53
C VAL A 401 -46.14 -17.66 7.09
N VAL A 402 -45.28 -16.83 6.51
CA VAL A 402 -45.11 -15.43 6.90
C VAL A 402 -46.39 -14.63 6.65
N LYS A 403 -47.04 -14.79 5.48
CA LYS A 403 -48.30 -14.10 5.19
C LYS A 403 -49.44 -14.50 6.15
N ALA A 404 -49.50 -15.77 6.54
CA ALA A 404 -50.56 -16.28 7.41
C ALA A 404 -50.36 -15.93 8.91
N LEU A 405 -49.11 -15.75 9.36
CA LEU A 405 -48.78 -15.59 10.78
C LEU A 405 -48.31 -14.19 11.18
N ASN A 406 -47.97 -13.32 10.22
CA ASN A 406 -47.56 -11.95 10.51
C ASN A 406 -48.76 -11.09 10.97
N GLY A 407 -48.71 -10.60 12.21
CA GLY A 407 -49.73 -9.72 12.78
C GLY A 407 -50.78 -10.39 13.69
N LYS A 408 -50.69 -11.70 13.95
CA LYS A 408 -51.56 -12.36 14.94
C LYS A 408 -51.23 -11.93 16.36
N GLU A 409 -52.25 -11.87 17.21
CA GLU A 409 -52.11 -11.51 18.61
C GLU A 409 -51.92 -12.76 19.46
N LEU A 410 -50.85 -12.78 20.25
CA LEU A 410 -50.68 -13.70 21.37
C LEU A 410 -50.52 -12.87 22.64
N ASN A 411 -51.40 -13.13 23.62
CA ASN A 411 -51.40 -12.50 24.95
C ASN A 411 -51.31 -10.96 24.90
N GLY A 412 -52.10 -10.33 24.02
CA GLY A 412 -52.19 -8.87 23.88
C GLY A 412 -51.03 -8.21 23.12
N ARG A 413 -50.12 -8.98 22.50
CA ARG A 413 -49.04 -8.47 21.65
C ARG A 413 -49.14 -9.01 20.23
N ARG A 414 -48.98 -8.12 19.25
CA ARG A 414 -48.91 -8.47 17.83
C ARG A 414 -47.55 -9.05 17.48
N ILE A 415 -47.53 -10.31 17.06
CA ILE A 415 -46.30 -11.00 16.66
C ILE A 415 -45.92 -10.61 15.25
N LYS A 416 -44.63 -10.39 15.04
CA LYS A 416 -44.04 -10.13 13.73
C LYS A 416 -43.26 -11.34 13.26
N VAL A 417 -43.64 -11.92 12.12
CA VAL A 417 -42.92 -13.06 11.52
C VAL A 417 -42.32 -12.59 10.20
N ASP A 418 -41.01 -12.77 10.02
CA ASP A 418 -40.28 -12.44 8.79
C ASP A 418 -39.35 -13.60 8.38
N ILE A 419 -39.06 -13.75 7.09
CA ILE A 419 -37.99 -14.66 6.65
C ILE A 419 -36.66 -14.06 7.11
N SER A 420 -35.96 -14.80 7.97
CA SER A 420 -34.63 -14.39 8.41
C SER A 420 -33.67 -14.62 7.24
N GLN A 421 -33.34 -13.55 6.50
CA GLN A 421 -32.17 -13.60 5.65
C GLN A 421 -31.00 -13.99 6.54
N ALA A 422 -30.42 -15.17 6.28
CA ALA A 422 -29.23 -15.59 6.97
C ALA A 422 -28.21 -14.46 6.85
N GLY A 423 -27.95 -13.76 7.96
CA GLY A 423 -26.85 -12.81 8.12
C GLY A 423 -25.47 -13.48 8.01
N GLY A 424 -25.38 -14.60 7.30
CA GLY A 424 -24.15 -15.05 6.71
C GLY A 424 -23.79 -14.06 5.62
N ARG A 425 -22.70 -13.31 5.85
CA ARG A 425 -21.90 -12.68 4.81
C ARG A 425 -21.86 -13.63 3.61
N LYS A 426 -22.67 -13.38 2.57
CA LYS A 426 -22.53 -14.10 1.30
C LYS A 426 -21.09 -13.88 0.88
N LYS A 427 -20.27 -14.93 0.86
CA LYS A 427 -19.04 -14.91 0.06
C LYS A 427 -19.51 -14.86 -1.39
N PRO A 428 -19.26 -13.78 -2.13
CA PRO A 428 -19.65 -13.73 -3.51
C PRO A 428 -18.73 -14.64 -4.30
N GLN A 429 -19.30 -15.23 -5.35
CA GLN A 429 -18.62 -16.05 -6.35
C GLN A 429 -17.57 -15.31 -7.17
N ASP A 430 -17.35 -14.03 -6.87
CA ASP A 430 -16.44 -13.12 -7.55
C ASP A 430 -15.34 -12.78 -6.53
N GLY A 431 -14.10 -13.19 -6.82
CA GLY A 431 -12.91 -13.18 -5.95
C GLY A 431 -12.43 -11.81 -5.45
N LYS A 432 -13.30 -10.81 -5.42
CA LYS A 432 -13.04 -9.42 -5.03
C LYS A 432 -12.94 -9.25 -3.53
N SER A 433 -11.95 -8.45 -3.12
CA SER A 433 -11.55 -8.25 -1.73
C SER A 433 -12.58 -7.42 -0.95
N SER A 434 -12.51 -7.47 0.39
CA SER A 434 -13.39 -6.66 1.26
C SER A 434 -13.20 -5.14 1.08
N ARG A 435 -12.07 -4.70 0.50
CA ARG A 435 -11.76 -3.29 0.23
C ARG A 435 -12.49 -2.78 -1.02
N GLU A 436 -12.49 -3.55 -2.11
CA GLU A 436 -13.19 -3.18 -3.36
C GLU A 436 -14.70 -2.99 -3.15
N ARG A 437 -15.32 -3.79 -2.27
CA ARG A 437 -16.76 -3.63 -2.00
C ARG A 437 -17.10 -2.40 -1.18
N LYS A 438 -16.18 -1.93 -0.33
CA LYS A 438 -16.39 -0.72 0.45
C LYS A 438 -16.36 0.51 -0.47
N ALA A 439 -15.44 0.52 -1.44
CA ALA A 439 -15.38 1.52 -2.50
C ALA A 439 -16.66 1.55 -3.37
N ILE A 440 -17.14 0.38 -3.82
CA ILE A 440 -18.37 0.28 -4.64
C ILE A 440 -19.62 0.72 -3.86
N ALA A 441 -19.66 0.47 -2.54
CA ALA A 441 -20.77 0.90 -1.68
C ALA A 441 -20.76 2.42 -1.45
N GLU A 442 -19.58 3.03 -1.29
CA GLU A 442 -19.43 4.48 -1.19
C GLU A 442 -19.79 5.20 -2.50
N GLU A 443 -19.45 4.61 -3.66
CA GLU A 443 -19.86 5.16 -4.97
C GLU A 443 -21.37 5.09 -5.20
N LYS A 444 -22.04 4.00 -4.80
CA LYS A 444 -23.50 3.85 -4.95
C LYS A 444 -24.29 4.73 -3.97
N GLY A 445 -23.73 5.06 -2.81
CA GLY A 445 -24.36 5.93 -1.81
C GLY A 445 -24.48 7.40 -2.24
N ASN A 446 -23.67 7.85 -3.21
CA ASN A 446 -23.56 9.27 -3.54
C ASN A 446 -24.51 9.76 -4.66
N LYS A 447 -25.30 8.86 -5.27
CA LYS A 447 -26.23 9.22 -6.37
C LYS A 447 -27.57 9.83 -5.94
N LYS A 448 -27.88 9.94 -4.64
CA LYS A 448 -29.17 10.48 -4.15
C LYS A 448 -29.16 11.93 -3.67
N ARG A 449 -28.05 12.67 -3.79
CA ARG A 449 -27.95 14.10 -3.39
C ARG A 449 -27.92 15.11 -4.53
N ARG A 450 -28.38 14.72 -5.73
CA ARG A 450 -28.64 15.66 -6.82
C ARG A 450 -30.10 15.60 -7.22
N ARG A 451 -30.91 16.44 -6.57
CA ARG A 451 -32.11 17.05 -7.14
C ARG A 451 -32.26 18.43 -6.54
#